data_AF-A0A2K0UMA7-F1
#
_entry.id   AF-A0A2K0UMA7-F1
#
_cell.length_a   1.000
_cell.length_b   1.000
_cell.length_c   1.000
_cell.angle_alpha   90.00
_cell.angle_beta   90.00
_cell.angle_gamma   90.00
#
_symmetry.space_group_name_H-M   'P 1'
#
loop_
_entity.id
_entity.type
_entity.pdbx_description
1 polymer ?
#
loop_
_entity_poly.entity_id
_entity_poly.type
_entity_poly.pdbx_seq_one_letter_code
_entity_poly.pdbx_strand_id
1 'polypeptide(L)'
;MGKTKPIVLDGRTGEGGGQLVRLGIALAALTSQSVEITNVRGNRPRGGGLKNQHVAAIEWLAKVTEADVEGLSVGSKSVRFTPRRPPTELFQRNISIRTESGAASTILVLQAMLPFLLFASSDTKEPIMVELSGGTNVSFSPSYEYFDQVLAPTLEERFGIHIERQLKSRGWSLGPLSRGSIWLKLHPIPKGEKLKSLPPPPYSFPASFEVQSVDVSIITPMHSHDKLQETVAENVGALWPDAEINIKFVEDSCSDARWSVLLVAHSADGIRWAKDVLTSAPKKTKGYDRFIALLCKKLCKDLYAEVSLGGVVDEHLQDQLICFQALCDGPSSFPRGDEPANESLDGPLGPLMDAMGELNVGEGRMRREKTAGPFGHGSTHARTARWVVGELLPSAEFYNKGDLVKGVGFCVE
;
A
#
# COMPACT_ATOMS: atom_id res chain seq x y z
N MET A 1 11.61 33.74 7.44
CA MET A 1 10.58 32.70 7.56
C MET A 1 10.54 32.25 9.02
N GLY A 2 9.43 32.48 9.72
CA GLY A 2 9.29 32.03 11.11
C GLY A 2 9.33 30.51 11.16
N LYS A 3 10.08 29.93 12.10
CA LYS A 3 10.13 28.48 12.31
C LYS A 3 8.73 28.00 12.68
N THR A 4 7.99 27.44 11.72
CA THR A 4 6.75 26.72 12.00
C THR A 4 7.09 25.56 12.94
N LYS A 5 6.28 25.42 14.00
CA LYS A 5 6.48 24.36 14.99
C LYS A 5 6.32 23.00 14.28
N PRO A 6 7.23 22.04 14.50
CA PRO A 6 7.09 20.72 13.88
C PRO A 6 5.81 20.03 14.35
N ILE A 7 5.17 19.30 13.44
CA ILE A 7 4.11 18.35 13.81
C ILE A 7 4.77 17.20 14.57
N VAL A 8 4.25 16.88 15.76
CA VAL A 8 4.84 15.87 16.64
C VAL A 8 3.99 14.61 16.62
N LEU A 9 4.59 13.50 16.20
CA LEU A 9 3.95 12.19 16.16
C LEU A 9 4.60 11.25 17.17
N ASP A 10 3.79 10.53 17.95
CA ASP A 10 4.28 9.42 18.79
C ASP A 10 4.23 8.12 17.98
N GLY A 11 5.40 7.54 17.72
CA GLY A 11 5.60 6.28 17.00
C GLY A 11 5.06 5.03 17.69
N ARG A 12 4.44 5.17 18.87
CA ARG A 12 3.63 4.13 19.55
C ARG A 12 2.14 4.24 19.25
N THR A 13 1.68 5.32 18.64
CA THR A 13 0.26 5.52 18.40
C THR A 13 -0.26 4.53 17.35
N GLY A 14 -1.38 3.87 17.68
CA GLY A 14 -2.02 2.86 16.84
C GLY A 14 -1.15 1.62 16.65
N GLU A 15 -0.85 1.26 15.39
CA GLU A 15 -0.09 0.05 15.06
C GLU A 15 1.35 0.11 15.60
N GLY A 16 1.89 1.33 15.77
CA GLY A 16 3.23 1.55 16.28
C GLY A 16 4.33 0.87 15.46
N GLY A 17 4.12 0.74 14.14
CA GLY A 17 5.08 0.22 13.18
C GLY A 17 5.63 1.28 12.23
N GLY A 18 6.16 0.82 11.09
CA GLY A 18 6.93 1.66 10.18
C GLY A 18 6.09 2.56 9.26
N GLN A 19 4.80 2.30 9.12
CA GLN A 19 3.92 3.04 8.20
C GLN A 19 3.75 4.50 8.61
N LEU A 20 3.61 4.77 9.91
CA LEU A 20 3.56 6.12 10.47
C LEU A 20 4.78 6.94 10.05
N VAL A 21 5.98 6.34 10.11
CA VAL A 21 7.22 6.99 9.70
C VAL A 21 7.19 7.32 8.21
N ARG A 22 6.76 6.36 7.36
CA ARG A 22 6.71 6.54 5.92
C ARG A 22 5.74 7.67 5.54
N LEU A 23 4.51 7.64 6.06
CA LEU A 23 3.49 8.65 5.77
C LEU A 23 3.89 10.03 6.31
N GLY A 24 4.35 10.10 7.56
CA GLY A 24 4.76 11.35 8.18
C GLY A 24 5.90 12.04 7.43
N ILE A 25 6.95 11.30 7.05
CA ILE A 25 8.07 11.85 6.27
C ILE A 25 7.64 12.18 4.83
N ALA A 26 6.88 11.30 4.17
CA ALA A 26 6.42 11.53 2.80
C ALA A 26 5.59 12.81 2.68
N LEU A 27 4.62 13.00 3.58
CA LEU A 27 3.77 14.18 3.60
C LEU A 27 4.53 15.41 4.05
N ALA A 28 5.41 15.30 5.05
CA ALA A 28 6.28 16.41 5.46
C ALA A 28 7.10 16.93 4.27
N ALA A 29 7.77 16.03 3.53
CA ALA A 29 8.53 16.36 2.33
C ALA A 29 7.65 16.97 1.23
N LEU A 30 6.47 16.40 0.99
CA LEU A 30 5.53 16.88 -0.02
C LEU A 30 5.02 18.30 0.29
N THR A 31 4.61 18.55 1.54
CA THR A 31 3.99 19.82 1.95
C THR A 31 4.97 20.85 2.48
N SER A 32 6.27 20.54 2.50
CA SER A 32 7.32 21.37 3.12
C SER A 32 7.03 21.74 4.58
N GLN A 33 6.48 20.78 5.35
CA GLN A 33 6.17 20.93 6.77
C GLN A 33 7.18 20.16 7.62
N SER A 34 7.65 20.74 8.72
CA SER A 34 8.52 20.03 9.67
C SER A 34 7.74 18.96 10.44
N VAL A 35 8.35 17.78 10.62
CA VAL A 35 7.80 16.69 11.43
C VAL A 35 8.84 16.17 12.42
N GLU A 36 8.40 15.83 13.63
CA GLU A 36 9.17 15.12 14.63
C GLU A 36 8.43 13.85 15.04
N ILE A 37 9.09 12.71 14.89
CA ILE A 37 8.55 11.41 15.27
C ILE A 37 9.36 10.88 16.45
N THR A 38 8.72 10.73 17.59
CA THR A 38 9.30 10.12 18.79
C THR A 38 8.90 8.66 18.90
N ASN A 39 9.58 7.87 19.75
CA ASN A 39 9.28 6.45 19.98
C ASN A 39 9.08 5.63 18.70
N VAL A 40 9.91 5.87 17.68
CA VAL A 40 9.81 5.23 16.37
C VAL A 40 9.67 3.73 16.53
N ARG A 41 8.59 3.15 15.97
CA ARG A 41 8.29 1.71 16.02
C ARG A 41 8.25 1.13 17.45
N GLY A 42 7.82 1.93 18.43
CA GLY A 42 7.92 1.63 19.86
C GLY A 42 7.11 0.40 20.33
N ASN A 43 6.07 0.00 19.60
CA ASN A 43 5.25 -1.17 19.94
C ASN A 43 5.80 -2.50 19.39
N ARG A 44 6.92 -2.48 18.66
CA ARG A 44 7.42 -3.69 17.99
C ARG A 44 8.25 -4.55 18.95
N PRO A 45 7.98 -5.87 19.05
CA PRO A 45 8.55 -6.73 20.07
C PRO A 45 10.07 -6.96 19.93
N ARG A 46 10.62 -6.82 18.71
CA ARG A 46 12.05 -7.04 18.40
C ARG A 46 12.88 -5.76 18.37
N GLY A 47 12.50 -4.78 19.20
CA GLY A 47 13.12 -3.47 19.23
C GLY A 47 12.58 -2.55 18.13
N GLY A 48 12.23 -1.34 18.56
CA GLY A 48 11.76 -0.26 17.69
C GLY A 48 12.89 0.32 16.84
N GLY A 49 12.78 1.62 16.63
CA GLY A 49 13.66 2.45 15.86
C GLY A 49 13.56 2.26 14.34
N LEU A 50 14.20 3.19 13.63
CA LEU A 50 14.30 3.17 12.17
C LEU A 50 14.95 1.87 11.70
N LYS A 51 14.51 1.39 10.54
CA LYS A 51 15.08 0.24 9.83
C LYS A 51 15.68 0.72 8.52
N ASN A 52 16.53 -0.10 7.89
CA ASN A 52 17.22 0.21 6.62
C ASN A 52 16.32 0.84 5.55
N GLN A 53 15.11 0.32 5.33
CA GLN A 53 14.16 0.90 4.35
C GLN A 53 13.68 2.32 4.73
N HIS A 54 13.54 2.62 6.03
CA HIS A 54 13.17 3.96 6.48
C HIS A 54 14.35 4.91 6.26
N VAL A 55 15.55 4.50 6.68
CA VAL A 55 16.77 5.31 6.51
C VAL A 55 17.00 5.62 5.04
N ALA A 56 16.92 4.63 4.15
CA ALA A 56 17.11 4.84 2.72
C ALA A 56 16.11 5.85 2.12
N ALA A 57 14.83 5.76 2.48
CA ALA A 57 13.82 6.71 1.99
C ALA A 57 14.02 8.12 2.57
N ILE A 58 14.26 8.23 3.89
CA ILE A 58 14.45 9.51 4.57
C ILE A 58 15.73 10.19 4.09
N GLU A 59 16.82 9.45 3.91
CA GLU A 59 18.09 9.96 3.40
C GLU A 59 17.94 10.54 1.99
N TRP A 60 17.24 9.81 1.10
CA TRP A 60 16.97 10.33 -0.24
C TRP A 60 16.08 11.57 -0.21
N LEU A 61 14.97 11.55 0.56
CA LEU A 61 14.09 12.71 0.70
C LEU A 61 14.81 13.91 1.32
N ALA A 62 15.66 13.68 2.32
CA ALA A 62 16.47 14.72 2.95
C ALA A 62 17.41 15.38 1.96
N LYS A 63 18.06 14.59 1.10
CA LYS A 63 18.92 15.11 0.04
C LYS A 63 18.15 15.98 -0.95
N VAL A 64 17.02 15.50 -1.48
CA VAL A 64 16.32 16.21 -2.57
C VAL A 64 15.52 17.43 -2.09
N THR A 65 15.06 17.41 -0.83
CA THR A 65 14.39 18.55 -0.20
C THR A 65 15.34 19.48 0.55
N GLU A 66 16.65 19.18 0.53
CA GLU A 66 17.67 19.81 1.38
C GLU A 66 17.27 19.90 2.86
N ALA A 67 16.63 18.86 3.40
CA ALA A 67 16.12 18.89 4.76
C ALA A 67 17.22 18.97 5.82
N ASP A 68 16.93 19.65 6.93
CA ASP A 68 17.63 19.45 8.20
C ASP A 68 17.06 18.22 8.90
N VAL A 69 17.93 17.27 9.25
CA VAL A 69 17.50 15.96 9.79
C VAL A 69 18.31 15.57 11.01
N GLU A 70 17.61 15.31 12.11
CA GLU A 70 18.18 14.76 13.34
C GLU A 70 17.71 13.31 13.52
N GLY A 71 18.60 12.43 14.02
CA GLY A 71 18.23 11.05 14.36
C GLY A 71 18.07 10.09 13.17
N LEU A 72 18.65 10.41 12.01
CA LEU A 72 18.64 9.55 10.82
C LEU A 72 19.71 8.45 10.91
N SER A 73 19.41 7.40 11.66
CA SER A 73 20.25 6.19 11.70
C SER A 73 19.43 4.95 12.01
N VAL A 74 19.91 3.78 11.57
CA VAL A 74 19.25 2.51 11.89
C VAL A 74 19.21 2.31 13.41
N GLY A 75 18.04 1.96 13.93
CA GLY A 75 17.81 1.81 15.37
C GLY A 75 17.45 3.11 16.10
N SER A 76 17.55 4.28 15.45
CA SER A 76 17.15 5.55 16.06
C SER A 76 15.68 5.55 16.46
N LYS A 77 15.40 5.97 17.70
CA LYS A 77 14.05 6.01 18.29
C LYS A 77 13.34 7.35 18.08
N SER A 78 14.03 8.32 17.48
CA SER A 78 13.45 9.62 17.14
C SER A 78 14.02 10.11 15.82
N VAL A 79 13.19 10.79 15.03
CA VAL A 79 13.65 11.48 13.83
C VAL A 79 12.94 12.83 13.73
N ARG A 80 13.71 13.90 13.51
CA ARG A 80 13.18 15.22 13.15
C ARG A 80 13.58 15.49 11.72
N PHE A 81 12.62 15.90 10.90
CA PHE A 81 12.79 16.13 9.47
C PHE A 81 12.17 17.48 9.10
N THR A 82 13.01 18.41 8.64
CA THR A 82 12.61 19.77 8.25
C THR A 82 13.01 20.02 6.79
N PRO A 83 12.14 19.70 5.83
CA PRO A 83 12.40 19.93 4.40
C PRO A 83 12.45 21.43 4.09
N ARG A 84 13.26 21.81 3.10
CA ARG A 84 13.44 23.22 2.68
C ARG A 84 13.07 23.48 1.21
N ARG A 85 12.94 22.43 0.40
CA ARG A 85 12.57 22.52 -1.02
C ARG A 85 11.34 21.69 -1.35
N PRO A 86 10.42 22.22 -2.17
CA PRO A 86 9.24 21.51 -2.62
C PRO A 86 9.57 20.48 -3.73
N PRO A 87 8.62 19.57 -4.06
CA PRO A 87 8.78 18.62 -5.15
C PRO A 87 9.11 19.23 -6.51
N THR A 88 8.60 20.43 -6.82
CA THR A 88 8.82 21.14 -8.09
C THR A 88 10.28 21.56 -8.31
N GLU A 89 11.11 21.52 -7.27
CA GLU A 89 12.56 21.77 -7.34
C GLU A 89 13.39 20.49 -7.52
N LEU A 90 12.76 19.33 -7.73
CA LEU A 90 13.48 18.10 -8.05
C LEU A 90 14.03 18.15 -9.49
N PHE A 91 15.33 18.36 -9.65
CA PHE A 91 15.98 18.34 -10.97
C PHE A 91 16.32 16.93 -11.47
N GLN A 92 16.59 15.98 -10.55
CA GLN A 92 17.05 14.65 -10.91
C GLN A 92 15.89 13.78 -11.45
N ARG A 93 15.97 13.42 -12.73
CA ARG A 93 15.00 12.52 -13.38
C ARG A 93 15.40 11.04 -13.39
N ASN A 94 16.67 10.72 -13.13
CA ASN A 94 17.15 9.35 -13.00
C ASN A 94 17.63 9.11 -11.57
N ILE A 95 16.83 8.40 -10.78
CA ILE A 95 17.07 8.13 -9.36
C ILE A 95 17.46 6.67 -9.20
N SER A 96 18.57 6.41 -8.51
CA SER A 96 18.97 5.06 -8.12
C SER A 96 19.23 5.03 -6.62
N ILE A 97 18.52 4.17 -5.91
CA ILE A 97 18.64 3.99 -4.47
C ILE A 97 18.98 2.54 -4.18
N ARG A 98 20.08 2.34 -3.47
CA ARG A 98 20.49 1.04 -2.97
C ARG A 98 20.37 1.04 -1.46
N THR A 99 19.45 0.24 -0.93
CA THR A 99 19.30 0.09 0.52
C THR A 99 20.55 -0.54 1.12
N GLU A 100 20.91 -0.21 2.36
CA GLU A 100 22.09 -0.81 3.01
C GLU A 100 21.95 -2.34 3.12
N SER A 101 20.83 -2.82 3.67
CA SER A 101 20.49 -4.25 3.70
C SER A 101 19.77 -4.70 2.44
N GLY A 102 20.18 -5.85 1.88
CA GLY A 102 19.51 -6.49 0.74
C GLY A 102 18.08 -6.96 1.02
N ALA A 103 17.68 -7.06 2.29
CA ALA A 103 16.32 -7.44 2.70
C ALA A 103 15.43 -6.25 3.13
N ALA A 104 15.90 -5.01 2.93
CA ALA A 104 15.06 -3.82 3.13
C ALA A 104 14.07 -3.69 1.98
N SER A 105 12.76 -3.65 2.26
CA SER A 105 11.73 -3.71 1.22
C SER A 105 11.79 -2.50 0.28
N THR A 106 11.92 -2.79 -1.02
CA THR A 106 11.87 -1.79 -2.11
C THR A 106 10.51 -1.13 -2.21
N ILE A 107 9.41 -1.89 -2.05
CA ILE A 107 8.05 -1.34 -2.07
C ILE A 107 7.80 -0.41 -0.88
N LEU A 108 8.33 -0.71 0.30
CA LEU A 108 8.20 0.20 1.45
C LEU A 108 9.06 1.46 1.30
N VAL A 109 10.21 1.39 0.63
CA VAL A 109 10.96 2.60 0.23
C VAL A 109 10.13 3.43 -0.75
N LEU A 110 9.57 2.79 -1.78
CA LEU A 110 8.71 3.43 -2.77
C LEU A 110 7.50 4.11 -2.11
N GLN A 111 6.79 3.47 -1.18
CA GLN A 111 5.64 4.06 -0.48
C GLN A 111 5.96 5.39 0.22
N ALA A 112 7.19 5.54 0.74
CA ALA A 112 7.61 6.80 1.37
C ALA A 112 8.01 7.88 0.34
N MET A 113 8.50 7.48 -0.82
CA MET A 113 8.95 8.40 -1.87
C MET A 113 7.83 8.82 -2.82
N LEU A 114 6.87 7.93 -3.07
CA LEU A 114 5.89 8.05 -4.14
C LEU A 114 5.04 9.33 -4.03
N PRO A 115 4.48 9.72 -2.86
CA PRO A 115 3.73 10.97 -2.76
C PRO A 115 4.55 12.19 -3.19
N PHE A 116 5.83 12.28 -2.81
CA PHE A 116 6.71 13.37 -3.25
C PHE A 116 6.96 13.32 -4.76
N LEU A 117 7.27 12.14 -5.30
CA LEU A 117 7.57 11.95 -6.72
C LEU A 117 6.39 12.26 -7.65
N LEU A 118 5.16 11.97 -7.21
CA LEU A 118 3.96 12.27 -7.99
C LEU A 118 3.76 13.77 -8.24
N PHE A 119 4.22 14.64 -7.35
CA PHE A 119 4.10 16.09 -7.50
C PHE A 119 5.41 16.75 -7.93
N ALA A 120 6.44 15.96 -8.26
CA ALA A 120 7.76 16.46 -8.65
C ALA A 120 7.84 16.82 -10.15
N SER A 121 6.87 17.60 -10.64
CA SER A 121 6.75 17.95 -12.05
C SER A 121 7.88 18.86 -12.56
N SER A 122 8.28 18.70 -13.82
CA SER A 122 9.10 19.69 -14.56
C SER A 122 8.25 20.45 -15.57
N ASP A 123 8.75 21.61 -15.99
CA ASP A 123 8.17 22.37 -17.10
C ASP A 123 8.17 21.57 -18.42
N THR A 124 9.13 20.65 -18.57
CA THR A 124 9.27 19.73 -19.71
C THR A 124 8.35 18.50 -19.63
N LYS A 125 7.62 18.32 -18.52
CA LYS A 125 6.76 17.14 -18.24
C LYS A 125 7.49 15.80 -18.41
N GLU A 126 8.78 15.77 -18.06
CA GLU A 126 9.62 14.59 -18.20
C GLU A 126 9.27 13.55 -17.13
N PRO A 127 9.24 12.26 -17.48
CA PRO A 127 9.06 11.20 -16.51
C PRO A 127 10.27 11.08 -15.58
N ILE A 128 10.04 10.48 -14.41
CA ILE A 128 11.08 10.17 -13.44
C ILE A 128 11.35 8.67 -13.46
N MET A 129 12.58 8.31 -13.77
CA MET A 129 13.08 6.94 -13.73
C MET A 129 13.60 6.65 -12.33
N VAL A 130 13.09 5.60 -11.69
CA VAL A 130 13.48 5.20 -10.35
C VAL A 130 13.93 3.75 -10.37
N GLU A 131 15.15 3.48 -9.93
CA GLU A 131 15.62 2.12 -9.65
C GLU A 131 15.84 1.95 -8.14
N LEU A 132 15.16 0.98 -7.55
CA LEU A 132 15.26 0.64 -6.13
C LEU A 132 15.87 -0.75 -5.97
N SER A 133 17.08 -0.80 -5.39
CA SER A 133 17.83 -2.03 -5.13
C SER A 133 17.74 -2.42 -3.65
N GLY A 134 17.07 -3.54 -3.35
CA GLY A 134 16.77 -4.01 -2.01
C GLY A 134 16.03 -5.35 -2.01
N GLY A 135 15.15 -5.57 -1.04
CA GLY A 135 14.28 -6.75 -1.00
C GLY A 135 13.03 -6.54 -1.83
N THR A 136 12.69 -7.51 -2.70
CA THR A 136 11.48 -7.46 -3.55
C THR A 136 10.40 -8.40 -3.04
N ASN A 137 10.79 -9.45 -2.31
CA ASN A 137 9.92 -10.45 -1.70
C ASN A 137 10.41 -10.67 -0.26
N VAL A 138 9.97 -9.80 0.65
CA VAL A 138 10.41 -9.81 2.05
C VAL A 138 9.24 -9.77 3.03
N SER A 139 9.44 -10.37 4.20
CA SER A 139 8.38 -10.52 5.21
C SER A 139 7.90 -9.17 5.74
N PHE A 140 6.60 -9.09 6.07
CA PHE A 140 5.95 -7.89 6.61
C PHE A 140 6.03 -6.67 5.69
N SER A 141 6.02 -6.90 4.38
CA SER A 141 5.89 -5.88 3.35
C SER A 141 5.20 -6.45 2.11
N PRO A 142 4.55 -5.61 1.28
CA PRO A 142 4.08 -6.06 -0.01
C PRO A 142 5.22 -6.59 -0.88
N SER A 143 4.97 -7.67 -1.61
CA SER A 143 5.86 -8.15 -2.67
C SER A 143 5.81 -7.24 -3.89
N TYR A 144 6.77 -7.40 -4.80
CA TYR A 144 6.68 -6.79 -6.12
C TYR A 144 5.38 -7.21 -6.84
N GLU A 145 5.00 -8.49 -6.75
CA GLU A 145 3.80 -9.01 -7.40
C GLU A 145 2.52 -8.34 -6.91
N TYR A 146 2.40 -8.13 -5.59
CA TYR A 146 1.26 -7.42 -5.02
C TYR A 146 1.23 -5.97 -5.52
N PHE A 147 2.38 -5.31 -5.56
CA PHE A 147 2.48 -3.95 -6.10
C PHE A 147 2.03 -3.90 -7.56
N ASP A 148 2.52 -4.83 -8.39
CA ASP A 148 2.29 -4.86 -9.84
C ASP A 148 0.85 -5.22 -10.22
N GLN A 149 0.23 -6.14 -9.48
CA GLN A 149 -1.09 -6.69 -9.80
C GLN A 149 -2.25 -6.03 -9.04
N VAL A 150 -1.97 -5.34 -7.92
CA VAL A 150 -3.01 -4.80 -7.03
C VAL A 150 -2.85 -3.30 -6.83
N LEU A 151 -1.76 -2.86 -6.18
CA LEU A 151 -1.62 -1.46 -5.79
C LEU A 151 -1.52 -0.53 -7.01
N ALA A 152 -0.56 -0.79 -7.90
CA ALA A 152 -0.27 0.11 -8.99
C ALA A 152 -1.42 0.20 -10.03
N PRO A 153 -2.10 -0.90 -10.42
CA PRO A 153 -3.32 -0.83 -11.21
C PRO A 153 -4.43 -0.03 -10.53
N THR A 154 -4.58 -0.16 -9.20
CA THR A 154 -5.59 0.64 -8.47
C THR A 154 -5.24 2.13 -8.48
N LEU A 155 -3.96 2.49 -8.32
CA LEU A 155 -3.50 3.88 -8.44
C LEU A 155 -3.74 4.45 -9.84
N GLU A 156 -3.53 3.64 -10.88
CA GLU A 156 -3.80 3.98 -12.27
C GLU A 156 -5.29 4.23 -12.52
N GLU A 157 -6.13 3.25 -12.21
CA GLU A 157 -7.56 3.27 -12.52
C GLU A 157 -8.34 4.27 -11.66
N ARG A 158 -7.94 4.46 -10.41
CA ARG A 158 -8.73 5.23 -9.44
C ARG A 158 -8.19 6.62 -9.17
N PHE A 159 -6.93 6.88 -9.51
CA PHE A 159 -6.30 8.19 -9.30
C PHE A 159 -5.64 8.77 -10.56
N GLY A 160 -5.64 8.04 -11.67
CA GLY A 160 -5.04 8.50 -12.93
C GLY A 160 -3.51 8.64 -12.88
N ILE A 161 -2.86 7.96 -11.92
CA ILE A 161 -1.40 7.94 -11.79
C ILE A 161 -0.84 7.04 -12.88
N HIS A 162 0.23 7.41 -13.57
CA HIS A 162 0.84 6.54 -14.58
C HIS A 162 2.23 6.03 -14.14
N ILE A 163 2.37 4.71 -14.04
CA ILE A 163 3.57 4.03 -13.54
C ILE A 163 3.93 2.85 -14.46
N GLU A 164 4.91 3.02 -15.34
CA GLU A 164 5.54 1.83 -15.93
C GLU A 164 6.46 1.19 -14.88
N ARG A 165 6.49 -0.14 -14.82
CA ARG A 165 7.16 -0.88 -13.74
C ARG A 165 7.74 -2.19 -14.26
N GLN A 166 8.88 -2.57 -13.70
CA GLN A 166 9.55 -3.82 -14.03
C GLN A 166 10.34 -4.36 -12.83
N LEU A 167 10.18 -5.64 -12.55
CA LEU A 167 11.10 -6.40 -11.70
C LEU A 167 12.37 -6.70 -12.49
N LYS A 168 13.53 -6.21 -12.04
CA LYS A 168 14.83 -6.49 -12.67
C LYS A 168 15.47 -7.74 -12.10
N SER A 169 15.37 -7.94 -10.79
CA SER A 169 15.87 -9.13 -10.10
C SER A 169 15.21 -9.32 -8.74
N ARG A 170 15.13 -10.56 -8.25
CA ARG A 170 14.52 -10.88 -6.96
C ARG A 170 15.47 -10.71 -5.78
N GLY A 171 14.94 -10.16 -4.68
CA GLY A 171 15.62 -10.03 -3.39
C GLY A 171 14.77 -10.59 -2.26
N TRP A 172 15.39 -11.41 -1.42
CA TRP A 172 14.70 -12.24 -0.43
C TRP A 172 15.18 -11.97 0.99
N SER A 173 14.24 -11.99 1.94
CA SER A 173 14.52 -12.02 3.38
C SER A 173 14.57 -13.42 3.98
N LEU A 174 14.09 -14.43 3.24
CA LEU A 174 14.12 -15.83 3.65
C LEU A 174 15.23 -16.60 2.92
N GLY A 175 15.83 -17.57 3.63
CA GLY A 175 17.04 -18.26 3.17
C GLY A 175 18.27 -17.33 3.21
N PRO A 176 19.28 -17.56 2.36
CA PRO A 176 20.37 -16.61 2.18
C PRO A 176 19.80 -15.25 1.75
N LEU A 177 20.15 -14.21 2.51
CA LEU A 177 19.74 -12.84 2.18
C LEU A 177 20.24 -12.50 0.78
N SER A 178 19.37 -11.92 -0.03
CA SER A 178 19.69 -11.55 -1.40
C SER A 178 19.06 -10.22 -1.74
N ARG A 179 19.69 -9.51 -2.67
CA ARG A 179 19.24 -8.20 -3.12
C ARG A 179 18.71 -8.34 -4.53
N GLY A 180 17.49 -7.84 -4.71
CA GLY A 180 16.87 -7.63 -6.00
C GLY A 180 16.86 -6.15 -6.38
N SER A 181 16.22 -5.85 -7.50
CA SER A 181 16.03 -4.49 -7.98
C SER A 181 14.69 -4.39 -8.71
N ILE A 182 14.02 -3.26 -8.53
CA ILE A 182 12.82 -2.87 -9.29
C ILE A 182 13.10 -1.56 -9.99
N TRP A 183 12.49 -1.39 -11.15
CA TRP A 183 12.57 -0.17 -11.95
C TRP A 183 11.17 0.38 -12.18
N LEU A 184 11.03 1.70 -12.11
CA LEU A 184 9.79 2.41 -12.36
C LEU A 184 10.03 3.61 -13.27
N LYS A 185 9.04 3.92 -14.10
CA LYS A 185 8.89 5.18 -14.81
C LYS A 185 7.62 5.86 -14.33
N LEU A 186 7.80 6.90 -13.55
CA LEU A 186 6.71 7.68 -12.97
C LEU A 186 6.45 8.90 -13.82
N HIS A 187 5.20 9.20 -14.11
CA HIS A 187 4.80 10.45 -14.75
C HIS A 187 4.21 11.38 -13.69
N PRO A 188 4.93 12.45 -13.28
CA PRO A 188 4.42 13.37 -12.30
C PRO A 188 3.17 14.11 -12.80
N ILE A 189 2.30 14.47 -11.87
CA ILE A 189 1.16 15.35 -12.09
C ILE A 189 1.70 16.70 -12.56
N PRO A 190 1.20 17.27 -13.67
CA PRO A 190 1.64 18.57 -14.17
C PRO A 190 1.45 19.70 -13.13
N LYS A 191 2.30 20.73 -13.18
CA LYS A 191 2.11 21.94 -12.37
C LYS A 191 0.73 22.56 -12.64
N GLY A 192 0.04 22.99 -11.59
CA GLY A 192 -1.32 23.51 -11.66
C GLY A 192 -2.41 22.43 -11.79
N GLU A 193 -2.06 21.16 -11.98
CA GLU A 193 -3.01 20.05 -11.98
C GLU A 193 -3.05 19.35 -10.61
N LYS A 194 -4.20 18.71 -10.32
CA LYS A 194 -4.44 17.96 -9.09
C LYS A 194 -4.46 16.45 -9.37
N LEU A 195 -4.15 15.67 -8.34
CA LEU A 195 -4.39 14.22 -8.38
C LEU A 195 -5.90 13.95 -8.54
N LYS A 196 -6.29 13.12 -9.50
CA LYS A 196 -7.70 12.86 -9.80
C LYS A 196 -8.30 11.87 -8.79
N SER A 197 -9.60 11.96 -8.55
CA SER A 197 -10.40 10.87 -8.01
C SER A 197 -11.28 10.36 -9.15
N LEU A 198 -11.03 9.13 -9.62
CA LEU A 198 -11.81 8.49 -10.67
C LEU A 198 -12.82 7.54 -9.99
N PRO A 199 -14.13 7.84 -10.07
CA PRO A 199 -15.14 7.01 -9.46
C PRO A 199 -15.17 5.63 -10.14
N PRO A 200 -15.45 4.55 -9.38
CA PRO A 200 -15.65 3.25 -9.98
C PRO A 200 -16.97 3.23 -10.78
N PRO A 201 -17.21 2.19 -11.61
CA PRO A 201 -18.56 1.94 -12.10
C PRO A 201 -19.56 1.75 -10.93
N PRO A 202 -20.86 1.98 -11.15
CA PRO A 202 -21.89 1.65 -10.18
C PRO A 202 -21.79 0.19 -9.74
N TYR A 203 -21.57 -0.06 -8.45
CA TYR A 203 -21.52 -1.42 -7.90
C TYR A 203 -22.88 -1.83 -7.38
N SER A 204 -23.29 -3.06 -7.69
CA SER A 204 -24.52 -3.68 -7.22
C SER A 204 -24.20 -4.96 -6.46
N PHE A 205 -24.69 -5.08 -5.22
CA PHE A 205 -24.53 -6.31 -4.46
C PHE A 205 -25.66 -7.30 -4.81
N PRO A 206 -25.38 -8.60 -5.03
CA PRO A 206 -24.06 -9.24 -4.98
C PRO A 206 -23.29 -9.23 -6.30
N ALA A 207 -23.92 -8.89 -7.44
CA ALA A 207 -23.37 -9.12 -8.78
C ALA A 207 -21.96 -8.54 -8.99
N SER A 208 -21.70 -7.31 -8.55
CA SER A 208 -20.39 -6.66 -8.66
C SER A 208 -19.30 -7.27 -7.76
N PHE A 209 -19.69 -8.10 -6.79
CA PHE A 209 -18.81 -8.72 -5.80
C PHE A 209 -18.54 -10.20 -6.08
N GLU A 210 -19.16 -10.76 -7.12
CA GLU A 210 -18.91 -12.13 -7.55
C GLU A 210 -17.52 -12.26 -8.16
N VAL A 211 -16.78 -13.29 -7.74
CA VAL A 211 -15.45 -13.60 -8.28
C VAL A 211 -15.61 -14.27 -9.64
N GLN A 212 -15.10 -13.61 -10.68
CA GLN A 212 -15.10 -14.08 -12.06
C GLN A 212 -13.80 -14.79 -12.43
N SER A 213 -12.68 -14.37 -11.84
CA SER A 213 -11.40 -15.03 -12.05
C SER A 213 -10.47 -14.88 -10.85
N VAL A 214 -9.50 -15.79 -10.77
CA VAL A 214 -8.43 -15.76 -9.77
C VAL A 214 -7.08 -15.89 -10.48
N ASP A 215 -6.28 -14.83 -10.40
CA ASP A 215 -4.90 -14.79 -10.86
C ASP A 215 -3.99 -15.42 -9.80
N VAL A 216 -3.12 -16.34 -10.23
CA VAL A 216 -2.20 -17.11 -9.38
C VAL A 216 -0.76 -16.86 -9.80
N SER A 217 0.06 -16.36 -8.88
CA SER A 217 1.51 -16.17 -9.08
C SER A 217 2.29 -17.05 -8.12
N ILE A 218 3.18 -17.91 -8.65
CA ILE A 218 3.88 -18.94 -7.88
C ILE A 218 5.39 -18.74 -8.00
N ILE A 219 6.06 -18.47 -6.87
CA ILE A 219 7.53 -18.38 -6.78
C ILE A 219 7.99 -19.30 -5.66
N THR A 220 8.22 -20.56 -6.02
CA THR A 220 8.54 -21.66 -5.10
C THR A 220 9.60 -22.56 -5.72
N PRO A 221 10.20 -23.52 -4.98
CA PRO A 221 11.18 -24.44 -5.56
C PRO A 221 10.60 -25.21 -6.76
N MET A 222 11.37 -25.37 -7.83
CA MET A 222 10.92 -25.99 -9.09
C MET A 222 10.18 -27.32 -8.91
N HIS A 223 10.65 -28.19 -8.00
CA HIS A 223 10.03 -29.49 -7.75
C HIS A 223 8.61 -29.43 -7.18
N SER A 224 8.14 -28.25 -6.74
CA SER A 224 6.83 -28.05 -6.15
C SER A 224 5.79 -27.49 -7.12
N HIS A 225 6.21 -27.01 -8.29
CA HIS A 225 5.38 -26.22 -9.21
C HIS A 225 4.12 -26.95 -9.66
N ASP A 226 4.26 -28.19 -10.15
CA ASP A 226 3.12 -28.96 -10.67
C ASP A 226 2.10 -29.24 -9.56
N LYS A 227 2.58 -29.72 -8.40
CA LYS A 227 1.70 -30.06 -7.28
C LYS A 227 1.01 -28.82 -6.71
N LEU A 228 1.69 -27.69 -6.65
CA LEU A 228 1.13 -26.45 -6.14
C LEU A 228 0.06 -25.90 -7.09
N GLN A 229 0.32 -25.92 -8.41
CA GLN A 229 -0.67 -25.52 -9.43
C GLN A 229 -1.93 -26.38 -9.39
N GLU A 230 -1.78 -27.72 -9.33
CA GLU A 230 -2.90 -28.64 -9.19
C GLU A 230 -3.69 -28.33 -7.91
N THR A 231 -3.01 -28.26 -6.77
CA THR A 231 -3.65 -28.10 -5.45
C THR A 231 -4.30 -26.73 -5.28
N VAL A 232 -3.72 -25.66 -5.83
CA VAL A 232 -4.34 -24.32 -5.77
C VAL A 232 -5.55 -24.25 -6.69
N ALA A 233 -5.48 -24.84 -7.89
CA ALA A 233 -6.62 -24.88 -8.81
C ALA A 233 -7.81 -25.66 -8.21
N GLU A 234 -7.55 -26.83 -7.61
CA GLU A 234 -8.58 -27.61 -6.90
C GLU A 234 -9.23 -26.80 -5.77
N ASN A 235 -8.44 -26.12 -4.94
CA ASN A 235 -8.96 -25.36 -3.80
C ASN A 235 -9.73 -24.11 -4.24
N VAL A 236 -9.26 -23.41 -5.28
CA VAL A 236 -9.96 -22.24 -5.85
C VAL A 236 -11.26 -22.68 -6.50
N GLY A 237 -11.25 -23.72 -7.34
CA GLY A 237 -12.45 -24.24 -8.00
C GLY A 237 -13.49 -24.80 -7.01
N ALA A 238 -13.07 -25.28 -5.84
CA ALA A 238 -13.98 -25.67 -4.77
C ALA A 238 -14.68 -24.48 -4.09
N LEU A 239 -14.05 -23.30 -4.08
CA LEU A 239 -14.59 -22.08 -3.47
C LEU A 239 -15.40 -21.24 -4.47
N TRP A 240 -14.95 -21.21 -5.74
CA TRP A 240 -15.59 -20.50 -6.84
C TRP A 240 -15.63 -21.40 -8.08
N PRO A 241 -16.66 -22.26 -8.22
CA PRO A 241 -16.74 -23.24 -9.31
C PRO A 241 -16.77 -22.64 -10.73
N ASP A 242 -17.30 -21.43 -10.85
CA ASP A 242 -17.47 -20.74 -12.13
C ASP A 242 -16.33 -19.74 -12.43
N ALA A 243 -15.37 -19.55 -11.51
CA ALA A 243 -14.28 -18.61 -11.70
C ALA A 243 -13.18 -19.20 -12.60
N GLU A 244 -12.69 -18.38 -13.53
CA GLU A 244 -11.51 -18.71 -14.34
C GLU A 244 -10.25 -18.68 -13.46
N ILE A 245 -9.40 -19.70 -13.56
CA ILE A 245 -8.14 -19.77 -12.81
C ILE A 245 -6.98 -19.47 -13.76
N ASN A 246 -6.33 -18.33 -13.55
CA ASN A 246 -5.28 -17.83 -14.41
C ASN A 246 -3.92 -18.01 -13.74
N ILE A 247 -3.09 -18.94 -14.22
CA ILE A 247 -1.69 -19.02 -13.80
C ILE A 247 -0.90 -17.90 -14.49
N LYS A 248 -0.63 -16.81 -13.77
CA LYS A 248 0.06 -15.63 -14.31
C LYS A 248 1.50 -15.94 -14.66
N PHE A 249 2.19 -16.59 -13.72
CA PHE A 249 3.52 -17.12 -13.94
C PHE A 249 3.90 -18.11 -12.83
N VAL A 250 4.88 -18.94 -13.14
CA VAL A 250 5.52 -19.89 -12.24
C VAL A 250 7.02 -19.71 -12.36
N GLU A 251 7.70 -19.48 -11.24
CA GLU A 251 9.14 -19.21 -11.20
C GLU A 251 9.82 -20.05 -10.12
N ASP A 252 11.01 -20.58 -10.43
CA ASP A 252 11.83 -21.29 -9.45
C ASP A 252 12.45 -20.29 -8.45
N SER A 253 12.15 -20.45 -7.17
CA SER A 253 12.75 -19.64 -6.11
C SER A 253 14.21 -20.04 -5.80
N CYS A 254 14.66 -21.16 -6.37
CA CYS A 254 15.96 -21.79 -6.18
C CYS A 254 16.29 -22.13 -4.73
N SER A 255 15.30 -22.19 -3.82
CA SER A 255 15.53 -22.47 -2.40
C SER A 255 14.26 -22.88 -1.66
N ASP A 256 14.33 -23.98 -0.91
CA ASP A 256 13.25 -24.46 -0.02
C ASP A 256 12.90 -23.48 1.11
N ALA A 257 13.74 -22.47 1.34
CA ALA A 257 13.45 -21.40 2.27
C ALA A 257 12.51 -20.33 1.69
N ARG A 258 12.26 -20.33 0.38
CA ARG A 258 11.57 -19.26 -0.35
C ARG A 258 10.33 -19.81 -1.04
N TRP A 259 9.19 -19.64 -0.38
CA TRP A 259 7.88 -19.96 -0.94
C TRP A 259 7.03 -18.71 -0.91
N SER A 260 6.81 -18.12 -2.08
CA SER A 260 5.95 -16.95 -2.28
C SER A 260 4.80 -17.35 -3.21
N VAL A 261 3.56 -17.21 -2.74
CA VAL A 261 2.37 -17.41 -3.58
C VAL A 261 1.45 -16.23 -3.37
N LEU A 262 0.95 -15.65 -4.45
CA LEU A 262 -0.04 -14.57 -4.45
C LEU A 262 -1.28 -15.06 -5.21
N LEU A 263 -2.45 -14.85 -4.61
CA LEU A 263 -3.74 -15.01 -5.27
C LEU A 263 -4.41 -13.63 -5.36
N VAL A 264 -4.96 -13.29 -6.52
CA VAL A 264 -5.75 -12.08 -6.74
C VAL A 264 -7.11 -12.49 -7.33
N ALA A 265 -8.18 -12.32 -6.58
CA ALA A 265 -9.54 -12.50 -7.07
C ALA A 265 -10.02 -11.23 -7.78
N HIS A 266 -10.71 -11.40 -8.90
CA HIS A 266 -11.25 -10.32 -9.74
C HIS A 266 -12.76 -10.46 -9.86
N SER A 267 -13.46 -9.33 -9.75
CA SER A 267 -14.88 -9.23 -10.13
C SER A 267 -15.05 -8.73 -11.56
N ALA A 268 -16.27 -8.86 -12.09
CA ALA A 268 -16.65 -8.31 -13.41
C ALA A 268 -16.46 -6.78 -13.48
N ASP A 269 -16.69 -6.07 -12.38
CA ASP A 269 -16.65 -4.61 -12.31
C ASP A 269 -15.29 -4.05 -11.87
N GLY A 270 -14.24 -4.87 -11.89
CA GLY A 270 -12.86 -4.43 -11.70
C GLY A 270 -12.37 -4.38 -10.26
N ILE A 271 -13.16 -4.85 -9.29
CA ILE A 271 -12.69 -5.02 -7.90
C ILE A 271 -11.62 -6.11 -7.84
N ARG A 272 -10.57 -5.88 -7.04
CA ARG A 272 -9.46 -6.80 -6.78
C ARG A 272 -9.29 -7.04 -5.29
N TRP A 273 -9.24 -8.31 -4.90
CA TRP A 273 -8.87 -8.74 -3.55
C TRP A 273 -7.67 -9.66 -3.62
N ALA A 274 -6.68 -9.41 -2.77
CA ALA A 274 -5.48 -10.22 -2.77
C ALA A 274 -5.15 -10.82 -1.42
N LYS A 275 -4.57 -12.03 -1.46
CA LYS A 275 -3.84 -12.63 -0.34
C LYS A 275 -2.57 -13.28 -0.83
N ASP A 276 -1.50 -13.06 -0.08
CA ASP A 276 -0.22 -13.68 -0.32
C ASP A 276 0.29 -14.47 0.89
N VAL A 277 1.29 -15.29 0.63
CA VAL A 277 2.10 -15.93 1.66
C VAL A 277 3.56 -15.88 1.24
N LEU A 278 4.43 -15.49 2.17
CA LEU A 278 5.87 -15.68 2.09
C LEU A 278 6.32 -16.55 3.27
N THR A 279 6.80 -17.76 3.00
CA THR A 279 7.17 -18.72 4.04
C THR A 279 8.35 -19.60 3.64
N SER A 280 8.86 -20.38 4.59
CA SER A 280 9.86 -21.41 4.38
C SER A 280 9.24 -22.78 4.64
N ALA A 281 9.63 -23.78 3.86
CA ALA A 281 9.22 -25.14 4.17
C ALA A 281 9.82 -25.61 5.51
N PRO A 282 9.12 -26.46 6.29
CA PRO A 282 9.65 -26.98 7.54
C PRO A 282 10.93 -27.81 7.33
N LYS A 283 11.93 -27.65 8.21
CA LYS A 283 13.25 -28.31 8.12
C LYS A 283 13.22 -29.85 8.09
N LYS A 284 12.13 -30.48 8.55
CA LYS A 284 11.98 -31.94 8.67
C LYS A 284 10.82 -32.48 7.83
N THR A 285 10.52 -31.83 6.72
CA THR A 285 9.41 -32.21 5.84
C THR A 285 9.73 -33.51 5.12
N LYS A 286 8.97 -34.59 5.41
CA LYS A 286 9.01 -35.85 4.63
C LYS A 286 8.02 -35.72 3.47
N GLY A 287 8.49 -35.19 2.34
CA GLY A 287 7.66 -34.89 1.17
C GLY A 287 6.88 -33.58 1.32
N TYR A 288 6.83 -32.78 0.25
CA TYR A 288 6.26 -31.43 0.28
C TYR A 288 4.74 -31.39 0.12
N ASP A 289 4.10 -32.48 -0.28
CA ASP A 289 2.66 -32.54 -0.61
C ASP A 289 1.77 -32.08 0.55
N ARG A 290 2.02 -32.55 1.76
CA ARG A 290 1.26 -32.12 2.95
C ARG A 290 1.45 -30.64 3.24
N PHE A 291 2.66 -30.13 3.04
CA PHE A 291 2.97 -28.72 3.24
C PHE A 291 2.28 -27.84 2.19
N ILE A 292 2.33 -28.24 0.92
CA ILE A 292 1.63 -27.59 -0.20
C ILE A 292 0.12 -27.57 0.06
N ALA A 293 -0.47 -28.72 0.42
CA ALA A 293 -1.90 -28.82 0.72
C ALA A 293 -2.33 -27.86 1.84
N LEU A 294 -1.56 -27.77 2.93
CA LEU A 294 -1.86 -26.84 4.03
C LEU A 294 -1.67 -25.37 3.63
N LEU A 295 -0.63 -25.06 2.85
CA LEU A 295 -0.35 -23.73 2.35
C LEU A 295 -1.48 -23.25 1.43
N CYS A 296 -1.80 -24.01 0.39
CA CYS A 296 -2.86 -23.68 -0.58
C CYS A 296 -4.22 -23.58 0.11
N LYS A 297 -4.58 -24.54 0.97
CA LYS A 297 -5.85 -24.51 1.70
C LYS A 297 -5.99 -23.26 2.57
N LYS A 298 -4.93 -22.90 3.30
CA LYS A 298 -4.95 -21.69 4.14
C LYS A 298 -5.08 -20.44 3.27
N LEU A 299 -4.25 -20.32 2.24
CA LEU A 299 -4.23 -19.14 1.38
C LEU A 299 -5.56 -18.91 0.65
N CYS A 300 -6.14 -19.96 0.05
CA CYS A 300 -7.43 -19.86 -0.63
C CYS A 300 -8.56 -19.53 0.35
N LYS A 301 -8.54 -20.13 1.56
CA LYS A 301 -9.52 -19.81 2.61
C LYS A 301 -9.39 -18.36 3.08
N ASP A 302 -8.17 -17.85 3.26
CA ASP A 302 -7.94 -16.48 3.68
C ASP A 302 -8.40 -15.49 2.60
N LEU A 303 -8.18 -15.80 1.30
CA LEU A 303 -8.69 -14.99 0.20
C LEU A 303 -10.23 -15.00 0.18
N TYR A 304 -10.84 -16.18 0.31
CA TYR A 304 -12.30 -16.31 0.36
C TYR A 304 -12.90 -15.51 1.52
N ALA A 305 -12.28 -15.58 2.70
CA ALA A 305 -12.70 -14.80 3.85
C ALA A 305 -12.60 -13.29 3.58
N GLU A 306 -11.55 -12.84 2.88
CA GLU A 306 -11.38 -11.43 2.50
C GLU A 306 -12.46 -10.97 1.51
N VAL A 307 -12.74 -11.75 0.45
CA VAL A 307 -13.80 -11.45 -0.53
C VAL A 307 -15.18 -11.42 0.16
N SER A 308 -15.42 -12.35 1.09
CA SER A 308 -16.69 -12.47 1.81
C SER A 308 -17.03 -11.26 2.70
N LEU A 309 -16.07 -10.36 2.95
CA LEU A 309 -16.34 -9.10 3.66
C LEU A 309 -17.21 -8.15 2.81
N GLY A 310 -17.24 -8.31 1.48
CA GLY A 310 -18.06 -7.46 0.61
C GLY A 310 -17.54 -6.02 0.47
N GLY A 311 -16.24 -5.80 0.69
CA GLY A 311 -15.56 -4.54 0.40
C GLY A 311 -15.01 -4.46 -1.01
N VAL A 312 -14.58 -3.27 -1.41
CA VAL A 312 -13.97 -3.00 -2.74
C VAL A 312 -12.43 -2.99 -2.71
N VAL A 313 -11.85 -3.31 -1.56
CA VAL A 313 -10.41 -3.42 -1.33
C VAL A 313 -10.13 -4.49 -0.27
N ASP A 314 -8.95 -5.10 -0.32
CA ASP A 314 -8.45 -5.94 0.76
C ASP A 314 -7.78 -5.13 1.89
N GLU A 315 -7.40 -5.84 2.96
CA GLU A 315 -6.77 -5.27 4.16
C GLU A 315 -5.53 -4.41 3.90
N HIS A 316 -4.71 -4.77 2.91
CA HIS A 316 -3.45 -4.15 2.62
C HIS A 316 -3.63 -2.99 1.66
N LEU A 317 -4.50 -3.14 0.66
CA LEU A 317 -4.81 -2.07 -0.29
C LEU A 317 -5.47 -0.89 0.43
N GLN A 318 -6.41 -1.16 1.35
CA GLN A 318 -7.11 -0.10 2.09
C GLN A 318 -6.14 0.87 2.77
N ASP A 319 -5.15 0.37 3.51
CA ASP A 319 -4.23 1.25 4.23
C ASP A 319 -3.28 2.04 3.31
N GLN A 320 -2.97 1.48 2.13
CA GLN A 320 -2.07 2.07 1.15
C GLN A 320 -2.73 3.20 0.35
N LEU A 321 -4.05 3.15 0.16
CA LEU A 321 -4.79 4.16 -0.60
C LEU A 321 -5.06 5.45 0.18
N ILE A 322 -5.10 5.42 1.52
CA ILE A 322 -5.52 6.56 2.35
C ILE A 322 -4.72 7.83 2.06
N CYS A 323 -3.41 7.72 1.80
CA CYS A 323 -2.59 8.87 1.43
C CYS A 323 -3.09 9.54 0.14
N PHE A 324 -3.39 8.73 -0.87
CA PHE A 324 -3.86 9.20 -2.18
C PHE A 324 -5.30 9.71 -2.12
N GLN A 325 -6.16 9.07 -1.32
CA GLN A 325 -7.51 9.56 -1.03
C GLN A 325 -7.50 10.97 -0.42
N ALA A 326 -6.55 11.25 0.47
CA ALA A 326 -6.44 12.57 1.08
C ALA A 326 -5.77 13.60 0.17
N LEU A 327 -4.93 13.18 -0.77
CA LEU A 327 -4.25 14.07 -1.72
C LEU A 327 -5.10 14.41 -2.95
N CYS A 328 -6.01 13.53 -3.37
CA CYS A 328 -6.81 13.71 -4.58
C CYS A 328 -7.82 14.86 -4.48
N ASP A 329 -8.27 15.33 -5.63
CA ASP A 329 -9.37 16.28 -5.75
C ASP A 329 -10.71 15.54 -5.68
N GLY A 330 -11.57 15.99 -4.76
CA GLY A 330 -12.91 15.43 -4.59
C GLY A 330 -13.01 14.20 -3.68
N PRO A 331 -14.21 13.61 -3.58
CA PRO A 331 -14.48 12.45 -2.74
C PRO A 331 -13.94 11.15 -3.36
N SER A 332 -13.52 10.23 -2.51
CA SER A 332 -13.12 8.87 -2.87
C SER A 332 -13.54 7.88 -1.78
N SER A 333 -13.88 6.65 -2.16
CA SER A 333 -14.31 5.61 -1.23
C SER A 333 -13.75 4.23 -1.57
N PHE A 334 -13.25 3.55 -0.54
CA PHE A 334 -12.62 2.22 -0.60
C PHE A 334 -12.93 1.40 0.68
N PRO A 335 -14.21 1.06 0.93
CA PRO A 335 -14.59 0.25 2.09
C PRO A 335 -14.04 -1.18 1.96
N ARG A 336 -13.64 -1.76 3.10
CA ARG A 336 -13.20 -3.17 3.19
C ARG A 336 -14.34 -4.14 3.57
N GLY A 337 -15.44 -3.63 4.10
CA GLY A 337 -16.62 -4.46 4.46
C GLY A 337 -16.54 -5.16 5.81
N ASP A 338 -15.71 -4.67 6.74
CA ASP A 338 -15.46 -5.32 8.04
C ASP A 338 -16.60 -5.22 9.08
N GLU A 339 -17.78 -4.70 8.72
CA GLU A 339 -18.93 -4.67 9.64
C GLU A 339 -19.74 -5.97 9.54
N PRO A 340 -20.19 -6.56 10.68
CA PRO A 340 -21.29 -7.50 10.65
C PRO A 340 -22.52 -6.74 10.12
N ALA A 341 -23.17 -7.29 9.08
CA ALA A 341 -24.43 -6.78 8.56
C ALA A 341 -25.42 -6.61 9.72
N ASN A 342 -25.58 -5.37 10.20
CA ASN A 342 -26.61 -5.06 11.16
C ASN A 342 -27.82 -4.58 10.37
N GLU A 343 -28.95 -5.20 10.69
CA GLU A 343 -30.25 -5.09 10.05
C GLU A 343 -30.69 -3.64 9.80
N SER A 344 -30.42 -3.14 8.60
CA SER A 344 -31.28 -2.17 7.93
C SER A 344 -31.10 -2.37 6.43
N LEU A 345 -32.25 -2.52 5.75
CA LEU A 345 -32.41 -2.87 4.35
C LEU A 345 -31.54 -2.00 3.43
N ASP A 346 -30.99 -2.64 2.40
CA ASP A 346 -29.99 -2.18 1.42
C ASP A 346 -28.54 -2.14 1.94
N GLY A 347 -27.68 -2.95 1.31
CA GLY A 347 -26.30 -3.21 1.74
C GLY A 347 -25.41 -1.95 1.85
N PRO A 348 -24.22 -2.07 2.48
CA PRO A 348 -23.40 -0.94 2.92
C PRO A 348 -22.94 0.01 1.80
N LEU A 349 -23.00 -0.41 0.54
CA LEU A 349 -22.50 0.35 -0.61
C LEU A 349 -23.56 1.20 -1.32
N GLY A 350 -24.83 0.79 -1.30
CA GLY A 350 -25.91 1.53 -1.97
C GLY A 350 -26.04 2.98 -1.46
N PRO A 351 -26.18 3.18 -0.13
CA PRO A 351 -26.24 4.52 0.46
C PRO A 351 -24.95 5.32 0.28
N LEU A 352 -23.78 4.66 0.15
CA LEU A 352 -22.48 5.31 -0.02
C LEU A 352 -22.28 5.85 -1.43
N MET A 353 -22.76 5.16 -2.46
CA MET A 353 -22.69 5.60 -3.86
C MET A 353 -23.70 6.71 -4.14
N ASP A 354 -24.93 6.61 -3.61
CA ASP A 354 -25.92 7.69 -3.68
C ASP A 354 -25.42 8.95 -2.95
N ALA A 355 -24.80 8.78 -1.78
CA ALA A 355 -24.18 9.87 -1.04
C ALA A 355 -22.97 10.52 -1.75
N MET A 356 -22.28 9.82 -2.66
CA MET A 356 -21.24 10.42 -3.50
C MET A 356 -21.82 11.33 -4.59
N GLY A 357 -23.02 11.01 -5.10
CA GLY A 357 -23.76 11.84 -6.08
C GLY A 357 -24.49 13.04 -5.44
N GLU A 358 -24.94 12.90 -4.20
CA GLU A 358 -25.72 13.90 -3.47
C GLU A 358 -24.90 14.83 -2.56
N LEU A 359 -23.59 15.02 -2.82
CA LEU A 359 -22.75 15.98 -2.07
C LEU A 359 -23.13 17.47 -2.32
N ASN A 360 -24.39 17.77 -2.64
CA ASN A 360 -25.06 19.00 -2.21
C ASN A 360 -25.34 18.89 -0.71
N VAL A 361 -24.52 19.59 0.08
CA VAL A 361 -24.59 19.66 1.54
C VAL A 361 -25.95 20.20 1.99
N GLY A 362 -26.95 19.32 2.10
CA GLY A 362 -28.32 19.62 2.48
C GLY A 362 -29.03 18.36 2.99
N GLU A 363 -29.46 18.42 4.26
CA GLU A 363 -30.46 17.58 4.92
C GLU A 363 -30.11 16.14 5.38
N GLY A 364 -29.04 15.50 4.90
CA GLY A 364 -28.52 14.24 5.47
C GLY A 364 -27.11 14.38 6.07
N ARG A 365 -26.95 14.99 7.26
CA ARG A 365 -25.61 15.34 7.80
C ARG A 365 -24.78 14.11 8.21
N MET A 366 -23.99 13.56 7.28
CA MET A 366 -22.84 12.74 7.64
C MET A 366 -21.89 13.52 8.55
N ARG A 367 -21.55 12.94 9.72
CA ARG A 367 -20.70 13.58 10.70
C ARG A 367 -19.23 13.42 10.30
N ARG A 368 -18.50 14.53 10.20
CA ARG A 368 -17.04 14.51 10.01
C ARG A 368 -16.36 13.83 11.20
N GLU A 369 -15.44 12.92 10.91
CA GLU A 369 -14.64 12.22 11.90
C GLU A 369 -13.66 13.15 12.60
N LYS A 370 -13.37 12.86 13.88
CA LYS A 370 -12.33 13.56 14.64
C LYS A 370 -10.99 12.85 14.43
N THR A 371 -9.96 13.60 14.05
CA THR A 371 -8.61 13.07 13.78
C THR A 371 -7.69 13.12 15.01
N ALA A 372 -8.21 13.08 16.23
CA ALA A 372 -7.40 13.21 17.46
C ALA A 372 -6.54 11.98 17.81
N GLY A 373 -6.67 10.89 17.04
CA GLY A 373 -5.95 9.63 17.17
C GLY A 373 -6.38 8.64 16.10
N PRO A 374 -5.87 7.40 16.07
CA PRO A 374 -6.26 6.38 15.10
C PRO A 374 -7.77 6.11 15.12
N PHE A 375 -8.40 6.12 13.95
CA PHE A 375 -9.86 6.04 13.82
C PHE A 375 -10.31 5.29 12.56
N GLY A 376 -11.58 4.90 12.55
CA GLY A 376 -12.25 4.30 11.39
C GLY A 376 -12.25 2.77 11.35
N HIS A 377 -12.73 2.21 10.24
CA HIS A 377 -12.75 0.77 9.96
C HIS A 377 -11.42 0.24 9.45
N GLY A 378 -11.31 -1.09 9.32
CA GLY A 378 -10.12 -1.71 8.77
C GLY A 378 -9.08 -2.14 9.79
N SER A 379 -7.93 -2.54 9.26
CA SER A 379 -6.76 -2.92 10.03
C SER A 379 -6.28 -1.76 10.92
N THR A 380 -5.47 -2.08 11.94
CA THR A 380 -4.81 -1.05 12.76
C THR A 380 -3.90 -0.16 11.90
N HIS A 381 -3.35 -0.68 10.80
CA HIS A 381 -2.58 0.08 9.81
C HIS A 381 -3.45 1.16 9.14
N ALA A 382 -4.63 0.80 8.64
CA ALA A 382 -5.56 1.75 8.02
C ALA A 382 -5.96 2.86 9.00
N ARG A 383 -6.33 2.49 10.24
CA ARG A 383 -6.70 3.47 11.29
C ARG A 383 -5.56 4.42 11.64
N THR A 384 -4.32 3.92 11.71
CA THR A 384 -3.13 4.74 11.94
C THR A 384 -2.84 5.66 10.75
N ALA A 385 -2.97 5.16 9.51
CA ALA A 385 -2.75 5.95 8.31
C ALA A 385 -3.72 7.13 8.22
N ARG A 386 -5.03 6.93 8.49
CA ARG A 386 -6.02 8.03 8.51
C ARG A 386 -5.65 9.12 9.52
N TRP A 387 -5.19 8.73 10.70
CA TRP A 387 -4.72 9.68 11.71
C TRP A 387 -3.51 10.48 11.27
N VAL A 388 -2.44 9.81 10.82
CA VAL A 388 -1.19 10.50 10.38
C VAL A 388 -1.46 11.46 9.22
N VAL A 389 -2.30 11.02 8.27
CA VAL A 389 -2.72 11.86 7.15
C VAL A 389 -3.54 13.06 7.63
N GLY A 390 -4.48 12.86 8.57
CA GLY A 390 -5.26 13.95 9.16
C GLY A 390 -4.44 14.98 9.94
N GLU A 391 -3.33 14.57 10.56
CA GLU A 391 -2.40 15.49 11.24
C GLU A 391 -1.60 16.34 10.23
N LEU A 392 -1.16 15.74 9.12
CA LEU A 392 -0.31 16.40 8.11
C LEU A 392 -1.13 17.18 7.06
N LEU A 393 -2.37 16.77 6.82
CA LEU A 393 -3.32 17.34 5.87
C LEU A 393 -4.66 17.64 6.58
N PRO A 394 -4.74 18.63 7.50
CA PRO A 394 -5.92 18.88 8.31
C PRO A 394 -7.17 19.32 7.52
N SER A 395 -6.99 19.73 6.26
CA SER A 395 -8.09 20.03 5.33
C SER A 395 -8.77 18.79 4.76
N ALA A 396 -8.16 17.60 4.87
CA ALA A 396 -8.78 16.36 4.45
C ALA A 396 -9.97 16.04 5.37
N GLU A 397 -11.10 15.66 4.77
CA GLU A 397 -12.33 15.37 5.52
C GLU A 397 -12.65 13.88 5.41
N PHE A 398 -12.84 13.24 6.56
CA PHE A 398 -13.17 11.82 6.65
C PHE A 398 -14.61 11.67 7.17
N TYR A 399 -15.38 10.79 6.54
CA TYR A 399 -16.77 10.50 6.88
C TYR A 399 -16.98 8.98 6.94
N ASN A 400 -18.08 8.58 7.57
CA ASN A 400 -18.47 7.18 7.73
C ASN A 400 -17.31 6.30 8.20
N LYS A 401 -16.71 6.64 9.36
CA LYS A 401 -15.57 5.91 9.93
C LYS A 401 -14.40 5.78 8.92
N GLY A 402 -14.24 6.78 8.07
CA GLY A 402 -13.13 6.91 7.12
C GLY A 402 -13.25 6.07 5.85
N ASP A 403 -14.45 5.56 5.53
CA ASP A 403 -14.72 4.91 4.24
C ASP A 403 -14.90 5.92 3.11
N LEU A 404 -15.40 7.12 3.43
CA LEU A 404 -15.47 8.24 2.50
C LEU A 404 -14.45 9.30 2.90
N VAL A 405 -13.59 9.67 1.96
CA VAL A 405 -12.55 10.68 2.15
C VAL A 405 -12.71 11.75 1.08
N LYS A 406 -12.88 12.99 1.51
CA LYS A 406 -12.81 14.16 0.64
C LYS A 406 -11.39 14.71 0.74
N GLY A 407 -10.63 14.50 -0.33
CA GLY A 407 -9.23 14.89 -0.39
C GLY A 407 -9.05 16.41 -0.49
N VAL A 408 -7.83 16.86 -0.22
CA VAL A 408 -7.46 18.29 -0.20
C VAL A 408 -7.30 18.88 -1.59
N GLY A 409 -7.31 18.05 -2.65
CA GLY A 409 -6.98 18.49 -4.00
C GLY A 409 -5.59 19.10 -4.08
N PHE A 410 -4.58 18.39 -3.56
CA PHE A 410 -3.22 18.89 -3.48
C PHE A 410 -2.71 19.25 -4.87
N CYS A 411 -2.05 20.40 -4.98
CA CYS A 411 -1.53 20.96 -6.20
C CYS A 411 -0.20 21.65 -5.89
N VAL A 412 0.74 21.56 -6.82
CA VAL A 412 1.97 22.36 -6.80
C VAL A 412 1.86 23.43 -7.88
N GLU A 413 2.15 24.67 -7.51
CA GLU A 413 2.18 25.81 -8.45
C GLU A 413 3.49 25.87 -9.23
#